data_AF-A0A7C5UF40-F1
#
_entry.id   AF-A0A7C5UF40-F1
#
_cell.length_a   1.000
_cell.length_b   1.000
_cell.length_c   1.000
_cell.angle_alpha   90.00
_cell.angle_beta   90.00
_cell.angle_gamma   90.00
#
_symmetry.space_group_name_H-M   'P 1'
#
loop_
_entity.id
_entity.type
_entity.pdbx_description
1 polymer ?
#
loop_
_entity_poly.entity_id
_entity_poly.type
_entity_poly.pdbx_seq_one_letter_code
_entity_poly.pdbx_strand_id
1 'polypeptide(L)' 'MFAEKELLLVPGPTPIPPQVQRAMMRPIINHRCPAYEELFSGLQEKLKRLFAVTGEVFVFP' A
#
# COMPACT_ATOMS: atom_id res chain seq x y z
N MET A 1 -11.37 7.63 -21.59
CA MET A 1 -10.92 6.34 -22.16
C MET A 1 -9.58 6.03 -21.54
N PHE A 2 -9.50 5.02 -20.67
CA PHE A 2 -8.21 4.63 -20.09
C PHE A 2 -7.37 4.04 -21.22
N ALA A 3 -6.18 4.60 -21.47
CA ALA A 3 -5.20 3.96 -22.34
C ALA A 3 -5.06 2.49 -21.90
N GLU A 4 -5.06 1.57 -22.86
CA GLU A 4 -4.97 0.13 -22.61
C GLU A 4 -3.92 -0.15 -21.54
N LYS A 5 -4.34 -0.79 -20.45
CA LYS A 5 -3.46 -1.19 -19.36
C LYS A 5 -2.39 -2.10 -19.97
N GLU A 6 -1.14 -1.65 -19.93
CA GLU A 6 -0.02 -2.44 -20.44
C GLU A 6 -0.07 -3.85 -19.84
N LEU A 7 -0.16 -4.86 -20.71
CA LEU A 7 -0.27 -6.25 -20.31
C LEU A 7 1.11 -6.79 -19.98
N LEU A 8 1.57 -6.51 -18.77
CA LEU A 8 2.79 -7.11 -18.22
C LEU A 8 2.45 -8.48 -17.62
N LEU A 9 2.82 -9.55 -18.32
CA LEU A 9 2.47 -10.94 -18.01
C LEU A 9 3.64 -11.76 -17.42
N VAL A 10 4.65 -11.09 -16.87
CA VAL A 10 5.74 -11.75 -16.12
C VAL A 10 5.32 -11.98 -14.66
N PRO A 11 5.90 -12.95 -13.93
CA PRO A 11 5.58 -13.23 -12.53
C PRO A 11 6.18 -12.20 -11.56
N GLY A 12 6.06 -10.91 -11.87
CA GLY A 12 6.61 -9.80 -11.09
C GLY A 12 7.76 -9.09 -11.81
N PRO A 13 7.77 -7.73 -11.82
CA PRO A 13 6.73 -6.83 -11.30
C PRO A 13 5.42 -6.94 -12.09
N THR A 14 4.32 -6.44 -11.52
CA THR A 14 2.98 -6.44 -12.15
C THR A 14 2.48 -5.00 -12.36
N PRO A 15 1.55 -4.73 -13.30
CA PRO A 15 1.05 -3.39 -13.52
C PRO A 15 0.31 -2.85 -12.29
N ILE A 16 0.71 -1.68 -11.81
CA ILE A 16 0.15 -1.06 -10.62
C ILE A 16 -1.24 -0.48 -10.94
N PRO A 17 -2.30 -0.78 -10.14
CA PRO A 17 -3.62 -0.19 -10.33
C PRO A 17 -3.59 1.35 -10.33
N PRO A 18 -4.34 2.06 -11.21
CA PRO A 18 -4.28 3.53 -11.31
C PRO A 18 -4.53 4.27 -10.00
N GLN A 19 -5.39 3.74 -9.12
CA GLN A 19 -5.64 4.31 -7.79
C GLN A 19 -4.43 4.25 -6.86
N VAL A 20 -3.60 3.21 -6.98
CA VAL A 20 -2.36 3.06 -6.22
C VAL A 20 -1.31 4.01 -6.77
N GLN A 21 -1.18 4.13 -8.09
CA GLN A 21 -0.31 5.14 -8.72
C GLN A 21 -0.64 6.56 -8.22
N ARG A 22 -1.92 6.93 -8.19
CA ARG A 22 -2.37 8.21 -7.63
C ARG A 22 -2.04 8.37 -6.14
N ALA A 23 -2.12 7.30 -5.36
CA ALA A 23 -1.76 7.36 -3.94
C ALA A 23 -0.25 7.57 -3.74
N MET A 24 0.60 6.95 -4.58
CA MET A 24 2.05 7.12 -4.52
C MET A 24 2.52 8.52 -4.95
N MET A 25 1.74 9.24 -5.75
CA MET A 25 2.01 10.63 -6.13
C MET A 25 1.67 11.66 -5.04
N ARG A 26 1.12 11.23 -3.90
CA ARG A 26 0.82 12.16 -2.79
C ARG A 26 2.12 12.68 -2.16
N PRO A 27 2.13 13.91 -1.61
CA PRO A 27 3.27 14.42 -0.87
C PRO A 27 3.70 13.47 0.25
N ILE A 28 5.01 13.31 0.41
CA ILE A 28 5.58 12.53 1.51
C ILE A 28 5.24 13.21 2.84
N ILE A 29 4.82 12.42 3.82
CA ILE A 29 4.55 12.88 5.18
C ILE A 29 5.72 12.54 6.12
N ASN A 30 5.92 13.35 7.16
CA ASN A 30 6.91 13.08 8.19
C ASN A 30 6.52 11.82 8.99
N HIS A 31 7.44 10.85 9.11
CA HIS A 31 7.23 9.62 9.87
C HIS A 31 6.98 9.83 11.38
N ARG A 32 7.22 11.04 11.92
CA ARG A 32 6.96 11.40 13.32
C ARG A 32 5.72 12.27 13.52
N CYS A 33 4.90 12.48 12.50
CA CYS A 33 3.67 13.28 12.66
C CYS A 33 2.45 12.39 12.95
N PRO A 34 1.38 12.94 13.57
CA PRO A 34 0.16 12.18 13.86
C PRO A 34 -0.48 11.54 12.61
N ALA A 35 -0.37 12.18 11.45
CA ALA A 35 -0.92 11.64 10.21
C ALA A 35 -0.20 10.34 9.76
N TYR A 36 1.08 10.18 10.10
CA TYR A 36 1.79 8.94 9.83
C TYR A 36 1.34 7.82 10.77
N GLU A 37 1.13 8.12 12.06
CA GLU A 37 0.64 7.16 13.04
C GLU A 37 -0.74 6.59 12.65
N GLU A 38 -1.65 7.46 12.19
CA GLU A 38 -2.96 7.05 11.66
C GLU A 38 -2.81 6.16 10.40
N LEU A 39 -1.94 6.55 9.47
CA LEU A 39 -1.67 5.76 8.26
C LEU A 39 -1.11 4.37 8.61
N PHE A 40 -0.14 4.31 9.53
CA PHE A 40 0.59 3.09 9.86
C PHE A 40 -0.25 2.12 10.70
N SER A 41 -1.06 2.62 11.65
CA SER A 41 -2.02 1.79 12.38
C SER A 41 -3.08 1.18 11.45
N GLY A 42 -3.62 1.98 10.51
CA GLY A 42 -4.54 1.49 9.48
C GLY A 42 -3.92 0.46 8.54
N LEU A 43 -2.62 0.54 8.26
CA LEU A 43 -1.88 -0.46 7.50
C LEU A 43 -1.81 -1.79 8.27
N GLN A 44 -1.42 -1.77 9.55
CA GLN A 44 -1.30 -2.98 10.37
C GLN A 44 -2.62 -3.75 10.44
N GLU A 45 -3.75 -3.06 10.64
CA GLU A 45 -5.07 -3.70 10.69
C GLU A 45 -5.46 -4.36 9.36
N LYS A 46 -5.10 -3.74 8.22
CA LYS A 46 -5.31 -4.34 6.90
C LYS A 46 -4.41 -5.57 6.69
N LEU A 47 -3.17 -5.52 7.17
CA LEU A 47 -2.25 -6.65 7.08
C LEU A 47 -2.71 -7.83 7.94
N LYS A 48 -3.22 -7.60 9.16
CA LYS A 48 -3.82 -8.66 10.00
C LYS A 48 -4.92 -9.40 9.24
N ARG A 49 -5.81 -8.65 8.58
CA ARG A 49 -6.89 -9.22 7.74
C ARG A 49 -6.34 -9.98 6.53
N LEU A 50 -5.33 -9.43 5.85
CA LEU A 50 -4.71 -10.06 4.68
C LEU A 50 -4.03 -11.39 5.02
N PHE A 51 -3.28 -11.43 6.12
CA PHE A 51 -2.59 -12.63 6.60
C PHE A 51 -3.49 -13.57 7.41
N ALA A 52 -4.74 -13.19 7.67
CA ALA A 52 -5.70 -13.95 8.48
C ALA A 52 -5.17 -14.31 9.88
N VAL A 53 -4.51 -13.35 10.54
CA VAL A 53 -3.95 -13.51 11.89
C VAL A 53 -4.68 -12.65 12.91
N THR A 54 -4.75 -13.14 14.14
CA THR A 54 -5.26 -12.39 15.31
C THR A 54 -4.14 -11.73 16.12
N GLY A 55 -2.90 -12.18 15.94
CA GLY A 55 -1.71 -11.60 16.56
C GLY A 55 -1.28 -10.28 15.92
N GLU A 56 -0.21 -9.70 16.46
CA GLU A 56 0.38 -8.48 15.89
C GLU A 56 1.10 -8.77 14.58
N VAL A 57 0.99 -7.83 13.63
CA VAL A 57 1.79 -7.86 12.40
C VAL A 57 2.92 -6.87 12.56
N PHE A 58 4.14 -7.40 12.57
CA PHE A 58 5.34 -6.57 12.61
C PHE A 58 5.74 -6.16 11.20
N VAL A 59 5.83 -4.85 10.96
CA VAL A 59 6.31 -4.28 9.69
C VAL A 59 7.76 -3.85 9.88
N PHE A 60 8.67 -4.52 9.18
CA PHE A 60 10.09 -4.14 9.19
C PHE A 60 10.28 -2.81 8.46
N PRO A 61 11.09 -1.89 8.99
CA PRO A 61 11.64 -0.79 8.22
C PRO A 61 12.69 -1.27 7.20
#